data_AF-D8K688-F1
#
_entry.id   AF-D8K688-F1
#
_cell.length_a   1.000
_cell.length_b   1.000
_cell.length_c   1.000
_cell.angle_alpha   90.00
_cell.angle_beta   90.00
_cell.angle_gamma   90.00
#
_symmetry.space_group_name_H-M   'P 1'
#
loop_
_entity.id
_entity.type
_entity.pdbx_description
1 polymer ?
#
loop_
_entity_poly.entity_id
_entity_poly.type
_entity_poly.pdbx_seq_one_letter_code
_entity_poly.pdbx_strand_id
1 'polypeptide(L)'
;MTQVEQLAEFTSRASYQDLSEAARQQLKIRVLDSLTCGIGALEGEPIQMLRFYLYEVGGSGLCTLMATKERAAPARAAFYNGSLIRYLDYNDSYLAAGETCHPSDNLSAVKVTVSRRGISRGKRRVKDSTGRTVTLHNGRELVKEKQDYVGFHSRPMTWESIIQKYNQLTHPYAEIPLRRAIIHAVAQLEHMQRQEFG
;
A
#
# COMPACT_ATOMS: atom_id res chain seq x y z
N MET A 1 -19.66 -13.16 -27.03
CA MET A 1 -19.27 -12.86 -25.65
C MET A 1 -19.16 -11.35 -25.52
N THR A 2 -19.84 -10.76 -24.54
CA THR A 2 -19.77 -9.33 -24.25
C THR A 2 -18.45 -8.97 -23.57
N GLN A 3 -18.09 -7.68 -23.54
CA GLN A 3 -16.90 -7.21 -22.81
C GLN A 3 -16.96 -7.54 -21.31
N VAL A 4 -18.16 -7.51 -20.72
CA VAL A 4 -18.38 -7.88 -19.30
C VAL A 4 -18.10 -9.37 -19.08
N GLU A 5 -18.60 -10.23 -19.97
CA GLU A 5 -18.34 -11.68 -19.91
C GLU A 5 -16.85 -12.00 -20.10
N GLN A 6 -16.17 -11.33 -21.03
CA GLN A 6 -14.72 -11.48 -21.24
C GLN A 6 -13.91 -11.08 -20.00
N LEU A 7 -14.29 -9.98 -19.33
CA LEU A 7 -13.63 -9.54 -18.11
C LEU A 7 -13.87 -10.50 -16.94
N ALA A 8 -15.10 -11.00 -16.79
CA ALA A 8 -15.43 -12.00 -15.78
C ALA A 8 -14.65 -13.29 -16.01
N GLU A 9 -14.58 -13.77 -17.25
CA GLU A 9 -13.80 -14.96 -17.60
C GLU A 9 -12.31 -14.74 -17.29
N PHE A 10 -11.74 -13.63 -17.74
CA PHE A 10 -10.34 -13.28 -17.49
C PHE A 10 -10.02 -13.27 -15.99
N THR A 11 -10.81 -12.54 -15.19
CA THR A 11 -10.59 -12.43 -13.74
C THR A 11 -10.79 -13.76 -13.00
N SER A 12 -11.68 -14.63 -13.47
CA SER A 12 -11.91 -15.95 -12.88
C SER A 12 -10.81 -16.96 -13.18
N ARG A 13 -10.15 -16.83 -14.34
CA ARG A 13 -9.09 -17.74 -14.81
C ARG A 13 -7.69 -17.30 -14.42
N ALA A 14 -7.45 -15.98 -14.34
CA ALA A 14 -6.11 -15.43 -14.17
C ALA A 14 -5.40 -16.01 -12.94
N SER A 15 -4.18 -16.50 -13.16
CA SER A 15 -3.32 -17.07 -12.14
C SER A 15 -1.97 -16.36 -12.10
N TYR A 16 -1.25 -16.52 -11.00
CA TYR A 16 0.11 -15.98 -10.87
C TYR A 16 1.05 -16.56 -11.94
N GLN A 17 0.79 -17.81 -12.35
CA GLN A 17 1.58 -18.51 -13.35
C GLN A 17 1.46 -17.88 -14.74
N ASP A 18 0.34 -17.21 -15.03
CA ASP A 18 0.11 -16.51 -16.30
C ASP A 18 0.93 -15.22 -16.44
N LEU A 19 1.50 -14.72 -15.33
CA LEU A 19 2.35 -13.53 -15.35
C LEU A 19 3.73 -13.87 -15.90
N SER A 20 4.25 -13.00 -16.77
CA SER A 20 5.66 -13.02 -17.18
C SER A 20 6.57 -12.75 -15.98
N GLU A 21 7.83 -13.16 -16.08
CA GLU A 21 8.80 -12.95 -15.00
C GLU A 21 8.97 -11.45 -14.67
N ALA A 22 8.99 -10.60 -15.69
CA ALA A 22 9.03 -9.15 -15.50
C ALA A 22 7.78 -8.63 -14.77
N ALA A 23 6.59 -9.16 -15.08
CA ALA A 23 5.35 -8.77 -14.41
C ALA A 23 5.32 -9.25 -12.95
N ARG A 24 5.81 -10.47 -12.67
CA ARG A 24 5.95 -10.98 -11.29
C ARG A 24 6.90 -10.12 -10.47
N GLN A 25 8.03 -9.72 -11.06
CA GLN A 25 8.97 -8.84 -10.39
C GLN A 25 8.36 -7.47 -10.08
N GLN A 26 7.66 -6.87 -11.04
CA GLN A 26 6.97 -5.60 -10.79
C GLN A 26 5.83 -5.74 -9.76
N LEU A 27 5.10 -6.85 -9.74
CA LEU A 27 4.08 -7.11 -8.72
C LEU A 27 4.69 -7.05 -7.30
N LYS A 28 5.80 -7.76 -7.07
CA LYS A 28 6.51 -7.74 -5.77
C LYS A 28 6.92 -6.33 -5.39
N ILE A 29 7.45 -5.56 -6.36
CA ILE A 29 7.83 -4.16 -6.15
C ILE A 29 6.62 -3.31 -5.75
N ARG A 30 5.47 -3.44 -6.43
CA ARG A 30 4.26 -2.66 -6.08
C ARG A 30 3.67 -3.05 -4.73
N VAL A 31 3.76 -4.32 -4.35
CA VAL A 31 3.37 -4.77 -3.00
C VAL A 31 4.25 -4.11 -1.94
N LEU A 32 5.58 -4.15 -2.10
CA LEU A 32 6.51 -3.52 -1.16
C LEU A 32 6.34 -2.00 -1.13
N ASP A 33 6.11 -1.37 -2.28
CA ASP A 33 5.88 0.07 -2.40
C ASP A 33 4.61 0.54 -1.70
N SER A 34 3.53 -0.23 -1.80
CA SER A 34 2.27 0.08 -1.11
C SER A 34 2.41 -0.04 0.40
N LEU A 35 3.12 -1.06 0.88
CA LEU A 35 3.47 -1.18 2.30
C LEU A 35 4.37 -0.03 2.75
N THR A 36 5.32 0.37 1.91
CA THR A 36 6.23 1.49 2.18
C THR A 36 5.46 2.78 2.38
N CYS A 37 4.60 3.13 1.42
CA CYS A 37 3.81 4.37 1.46
C CYS A 37 2.84 4.34 2.63
N GLY A 38 2.17 3.20 2.85
CA GLY A 38 1.24 3.06 3.97
C GLY A 38 1.89 3.15 5.35
N ILE A 39 3.09 2.59 5.54
CA ILE A 39 3.82 2.75 6.82
C ILE A 39 4.33 4.20 6.97
N GLY A 40 4.86 4.80 5.90
CA GLY A 40 5.33 6.18 5.93
C GLY A 40 4.23 7.21 6.21
N ALA A 41 2.98 6.89 5.88
CA ALA A 41 1.82 7.75 6.04
C ALA A 41 1.22 7.79 7.45
N LEU A 42 1.71 6.98 8.40
CA LEU A 42 1.04 6.76 9.70
C LEU A 42 0.82 8.04 10.52
N GLU A 43 1.74 9.00 10.41
CA GLU A 43 1.66 10.29 11.11
C GLU A 43 0.94 11.38 10.31
N GLY A 44 0.32 11.03 9.18
CA GLY A 44 -0.52 11.94 8.42
C GLY A 44 -1.74 12.39 9.21
N GLU A 45 -2.00 13.68 9.29
CA GLU A 45 -3.13 14.22 10.04
C GLU A 45 -4.48 13.61 9.59
N PRO A 46 -4.82 13.56 8.28
CA PRO A 46 -6.04 12.87 7.83
C PRO A 46 -6.08 11.37 8.18
N ILE A 47 -4.92 10.71 8.24
CA ILE A 47 -4.82 9.30 8.65
C ILE A 47 -5.14 9.14 10.14
N GLN A 48 -4.63 10.04 10.97
CA GLN A 48 -4.93 10.06 12.41
C GLN A 48 -6.41 10.36 12.65
N MET A 49 -6.99 11.33 11.93
CA MET A 49 -8.43 11.63 11.98
C MET A 49 -9.26 10.43 11.56
N LEU A 50 -8.87 9.74 10.48
CA LEU A 50 -9.56 8.54 10.03
C LEU A 50 -9.50 7.42 11.07
N ARG A 51 -8.33 7.23 11.71
CA ARG A 51 -8.18 6.25 12.77
C ARG A 51 -9.05 6.58 13.99
N PHE A 52 -9.15 7.86 14.35
CA PHE A 52 -10.05 8.32 15.41
C PHE A 52 -11.51 8.06 15.05
N TYR A 53 -11.94 8.40 13.83
CA TYR A 53 -13.28 8.08 13.34
C TYR A 53 -13.60 6.58 13.41
N LEU A 54 -12.66 5.72 13.00
CA LEU A 54 -12.84 4.27 13.07
C LEU A 54 -12.99 3.75 14.50
N TYR A 55 -12.28 4.38 15.45
CA TYR A 55 -12.42 4.10 16.87
C TYR A 55 -13.79 4.52 17.40
N GLU A 56 -14.26 5.73 17.05
CA GLU A 56 -15.58 6.24 17.49
C GLU A 56 -16.75 5.42 16.95
N VAL A 57 -16.71 5.06 15.65
CA VAL A 57 -17.72 4.18 15.05
C VAL A 57 -17.68 2.78 15.69
N GLY A 58 -16.53 2.36 16.19
CA GLY A 58 -16.35 1.10 16.91
C GLY A 58 -16.67 -0.15 16.09
N GLY A 59 -16.89 -1.27 16.79
CA GLY A 59 -17.19 -2.57 16.19
C GLY A 59 -15.94 -3.37 15.83
N SER A 60 -15.93 -4.64 16.21
CA SER A 60 -14.89 -5.59 15.82
C SER A 60 -15.11 -6.07 14.39
N GLY A 61 -14.03 -6.30 13.65
CA GLY A 61 -14.11 -6.93 12.35
C GLY A 61 -13.03 -7.97 12.11
N LEU A 62 -13.09 -8.58 10.93
CA LEU A 62 -12.19 -9.67 10.56
C LEU A 62 -10.90 -9.17 9.90
N CYS A 63 -10.83 -7.90 9.50
CA CYS A 63 -9.77 -7.36 8.67
C CYS A 63 -8.87 -6.41 9.46
N THR A 64 -7.57 -6.68 9.45
CA THR A 64 -6.53 -5.90 10.15
C THR A 64 -6.26 -4.59 9.42
N LEU A 65 -6.21 -3.50 10.18
CA LEU A 65 -5.78 -2.19 9.72
C LEU A 65 -4.25 -2.17 9.56
N MET A 66 -3.73 -1.75 8.41
CA MET A 66 -2.30 -1.79 8.08
C MET A 66 -1.46 -1.12 9.17
N ALA A 67 -0.32 -1.75 9.53
CA ALA A 67 0.62 -1.27 10.53
C ALA A 67 0.01 -0.98 11.93
N THR A 68 -1.16 -1.55 12.21
CA THR A 68 -1.76 -1.54 13.54
C THR A 68 -2.13 -2.96 13.96
N LYS A 69 -2.61 -3.09 15.20
CA LYS A 69 -3.17 -4.34 15.73
C LYS A 69 -4.70 -4.31 15.77
N GLU A 70 -5.29 -3.25 15.25
CA GLU A 70 -6.72 -3.00 15.23
C GLU A 70 -7.38 -3.71 14.04
N ARG A 71 -8.67 -3.99 14.18
CA ARG A 71 -9.47 -4.65 13.14
C ARG A 71 -10.76 -3.89 12.90
N ALA A 72 -11.22 -3.90 11.66
CA ALA A 72 -12.47 -3.27 11.26
C ALA A 72 -13.24 -4.16 10.27
N ALA A 73 -14.49 -3.77 10.02
CA ALA A 73 -15.29 -4.35 8.94
C ALA A 73 -14.57 -4.18 7.58
N PRO A 74 -14.78 -5.09 6.61
CA PRO A 74 -14.04 -5.09 5.35
C PRO A 74 -13.98 -3.73 4.63
N ALA A 75 -15.12 -3.05 4.48
CA ALA A 75 -15.17 -1.74 3.82
C ALA A 75 -14.33 -0.68 4.55
N ARG A 76 -14.39 -0.65 5.88
CA ARG A 76 -13.63 0.30 6.72
C ARG A 76 -12.13 0.00 6.70
N ALA A 77 -11.76 -1.27 6.71
CA ALA A 77 -10.37 -1.68 6.57
C ALA A 77 -9.83 -1.35 5.18
N ALA A 78 -10.63 -1.50 4.12
CA ALA A 78 -10.22 -1.15 2.76
C ALA A 78 -9.99 0.37 2.66
N PHE A 79 -10.94 1.15 3.18
CA PHE A 79 -10.82 2.60 3.23
C PHE A 79 -9.57 3.06 3.96
N TYR A 80 -9.33 2.59 5.19
CA TYR A 80 -8.12 2.93 5.95
C TYR A 80 -6.83 2.55 5.22
N ASN A 81 -6.74 1.33 4.71
CA ASN A 81 -5.54 0.86 4.02
C ASN A 81 -5.30 1.64 2.71
N GLY A 82 -6.36 1.95 1.96
CA GLY A 82 -6.27 2.73 0.73
C GLY A 82 -5.84 4.17 1.00
N SER A 83 -6.43 4.81 2.01
CA SER A 83 -6.03 6.14 2.46
C SER A 83 -4.54 6.17 2.82
N LEU A 84 -4.05 5.18 3.59
CA LEU A 84 -2.62 5.08 3.92
C LEU A 84 -1.72 4.96 2.67
N ILE A 85 -2.05 4.05 1.75
CA ILE A 85 -1.25 3.82 0.52
C ILE A 85 -1.14 5.10 -0.30
N ARG A 86 -2.24 5.83 -0.44
CA ARG A 86 -2.34 7.01 -1.30
C ARG A 86 -1.84 8.29 -0.64
N TYR A 87 -1.90 8.40 0.69
CA TYR A 87 -1.76 9.68 1.41
C TYR A 87 -0.51 10.48 1.07
N LEU A 88 0.65 9.83 0.96
CA LEU A 88 1.91 10.52 0.67
C LEU A 88 2.05 10.98 -0.79
N ASP A 89 1.10 10.61 -1.65
CA ASP A 89 1.18 10.77 -3.10
C ASP A 89 2.51 10.25 -3.68
N TYR A 90 2.96 9.13 -3.11
CA TYR A 90 4.27 8.56 -3.44
C TYR A 90 4.18 7.11 -3.90
N ASN A 91 2.96 6.60 -4.09
CA ASN A 91 2.70 5.29 -4.67
C ASN A 91 2.80 5.31 -6.20
N ASP A 92 2.59 4.16 -6.84
CA ASP A 92 2.74 4.02 -8.29
C ASP A 92 1.81 4.94 -9.09
N SER A 93 2.19 5.28 -10.33
CA SER A 93 1.27 5.92 -11.26
C SER A 93 1.35 5.24 -12.62
N TYR A 94 0.19 5.14 -13.27
CA TYR A 94 0.02 4.71 -14.64
C TYR A 94 -0.62 5.87 -15.42
N LEU A 95 0.05 6.30 -16.50
CA LEU A 95 -0.45 7.34 -17.40
C LEU A 95 -0.99 6.67 -18.65
N ALA A 96 -2.29 6.86 -18.90
CA ALA A 96 -2.93 6.59 -20.16
C ALA A 96 -3.22 7.91 -20.87
N ALA A 97 -3.61 7.85 -22.15
CA ALA A 97 -3.96 9.05 -22.91
C ALA A 97 -5.12 9.80 -22.24
N GLY A 98 -4.84 10.94 -21.61
CA GLY A 98 -5.83 11.77 -20.91
C GLY A 98 -6.17 11.34 -19.49
N GLU A 99 -5.54 10.28 -18.95
CA GLU A 99 -5.87 9.74 -17.63
C GLU A 99 -4.61 9.38 -16.84
N THR A 100 -4.61 9.73 -15.55
CA THR A 100 -3.61 9.28 -14.58
C THR A 100 -4.31 8.47 -13.51
N CYS A 101 -3.85 7.25 -13.26
CA CYS A 101 -4.37 6.44 -12.17
C CYS A 101 -3.23 5.84 -11.33
N HIS A 102 -3.56 5.39 -10.12
CA HIS A 102 -2.64 4.74 -9.19
C HIS A 102 -3.12 3.29 -8.96
N PRO A 103 -2.71 2.31 -9.79
CA PRO A 103 -3.22 0.94 -9.70
C PRO A 103 -3.03 0.29 -8.32
N SER A 104 -1.99 0.67 -7.58
CA SER A 104 -1.73 0.20 -6.22
C SER A 104 -2.84 0.54 -5.22
N ASP A 105 -3.71 1.51 -5.49
CA ASP A 105 -4.86 1.82 -4.64
C ASP A 105 -5.77 0.58 -4.45
N ASN A 106 -5.83 -0.30 -5.46
CA ASN A 106 -6.59 -1.56 -5.40
C ASN A 106 -6.01 -2.60 -4.43
N LEU A 107 -4.72 -2.48 -4.06
CA LEU A 107 -4.10 -3.40 -3.09
C LEU A 107 -4.74 -3.29 -1.70
N SER A 108 -5.40 -2.17 -1.40
CA SER A 108 -6.20 -2.01 -0.18
C SER A 108 -7.33 -3.05 -0.08
N ALA A 109 -8.08 -3.26 -1.16
CA ALA A 109 -9.17 -4.23 -1.24
C ALA A 109 -8.65 -5.68 -1.24
N VAL A 110 -7.54 -5.94 -1.96
CA VAL A 110 -6.88 -7.25 -1.96
C VAL A 110 -6.42 -7.62 -0.54
N LYS A 111 -5.74 -6.70 0.16
CA LYS A 111 -5.29 -6.90 1.55
C LYS A 111 -6.42 -7.25 2.50
N VAL A 112 -7.58 -6.60 2.36
CA VAL A 112 -8.76 -6.89 3.18
C VAL A 112 -9.23 -8.33 2.99
N THR A 113 -9.26 -8.80 1.74
CA THR A 113 -9.67 -10.17 1.41
C THR A 113 -8.73 -11.20 2.02
N VAL A 114 -7.41 -10.96 1.98
CA VAL A 114 -6.39 -11.83 2.60
C VAL A 114 -6.50 -11.79 4.13
N SER A 115 -6.64 -10.59 4.71
CA SER A 115 -6.67 -10.41 6.16
C SER A 115 -7.91 -11.01 6.84
N ARG A 116 -9.04 -11.16 6.12
CA ARG A 116 -10.27 -11.78 6.65
C ARG A 116 -10.06 -13.24 7.09
N ARG A 117 -8.96 -13.89 6.66
CA ARG A 117 -8.68 -15.32 6.88
C ARG A 117 -7.57 -15.60 7.92
N GLY A 118 -7.03 -14.61 8.65
CA GLY A 118 -5.97 -14.78 9.68
C GLY A 118 -6.26 -14.09 11.03
N ILE A 119 -5.92 -14.74 12.15
CA ILE A 119 -6.27 -14.37 13.55
C ILE A 119 -5.09 -13.64 14.29
N SER A 120 -5.45 -12.88 15.34
CA SER A 120 -4.76 -11.93 16.25
C SER A 120 -3.34 -12.25 16.81
N ARG A 121 -2.50 -11.33 17.34
CA ARG A 121 -2.67 -10.46 18.57
C ARG A 121 -1.59 -9.36 18.79
N GLY A 122 -1.92 -8.32 19.60
CA GLY A 122 -1.07 -7.93 20.76
C GLY A 122 -0.81 -6.44 21.12
N LYS A 123 -1.70 -5.67 21.77
CA LYS A 123 -1.54 -4.41 22.62
C LYS A 123 -0.53 -3.25 22.28
N ARG A 124 -1.09 -2.00 22.38
CA ARG A 124 -0.64 -0.57 22.66
C ARG A 124 0.85 -0.15 22.47
N ARG A 125 1.25 1.12 22.20
CA ARG A 125 0.75 2.51 22.42
C ARG A 125 1.51 3.46 21.45
N VAL A 126 0.94 4.57 20.96
CA VAL A 126 1.67 5.59 20.15
C VAL A 126 1.47 6.99 20.75
N LYS A 127 2.55 7.79 20.77
CA LYS A 127 2.63 9.20 21.18
C LYS A 127 2.72 10.07 19.93
N ASP A 128 2.19 11.28 20.05
CA ASP A 128 2.12 12.33 19.03
C ASP A 128 3.46 13.06 18.81
N SER A 129 3.72 13.47 17.56
CA SER A 129 4.47 14.71 17.28
C SER A 129 4.28 15.15 15.82
N THR A 130 3.69 16.34 15.69
CA THR A 130 3.31 17.07 14.46
C THR A 130 4.48 17.61 13.61
N GLY A 131 4.21 17.81 12.31
CA GLY A 131 4.79 18.89 11.46
C GLY A 131 5.09 18.47 10.02
N ARG A 132 4.86 19.23 8.93
CA ARG A 132 4.45 20.62 8.63
C ARG A 132 4.03 20.72 7.14
N THR A 133 3.30 21.78 6.79
CA THR A 133 2.96 22.25 5.42
C THR A 133 4.01 23.25 4.87
N VAL A 134 4.15 23.40 3.54
CA VAL A 134 4.91 24.50 2.91
C VAL A 134 4.00 25.35 2.02
N THR A 135 3.93 26.65 2.31
CA THR A 135 3.35 27.69 1.45
C THR A 135 4.41 28.77 1.26
N LEU A 136 4.68 29.19 0.02
CA LEU A 136 5.65 30.25 -0.27
C LEU A 136 4.99 31.63 -0.17
N HIS A 137 5.59 32.54 0.59
CA HIS A 137 5.05 33.86 0.94
C HIS A 137 4.91 34.87 -0.21
N ASN A 138 5.27 34.53 -1.45
CA ASN A 138 5.37 35.50 -2.56
C ASN A 138 4.38 35.26 -3.71
N GLY A 139 3.36 34.41 -3.52
CA GLY A 139 2.35 34.15 -4.56
C GLY A 139 2.89 33.48 -5.84
N ARG A 140 4.13 32.96 -5.82
CA ARG A 140 4.66 32.17 -6.94
C ARG A 140 4.18 30.73 -6.84
N GLU A 141 3.40 30.32 -7.82
CA GLU A 141 3.16 28.92 -8.11
C GLU A 141 4.32 28.38 -8.96
N LEU A 142 4.96 27.32 -8.47
CA LEU A 142 5.91 26.54 -9.26
C LEU A 142 5.18 25.31 -9.77
N VAL A 143 4.70 25.38 -11.01
CA VAL A 143 4.16 24.21 -11.71
C VAL A 143 5.31 23.49 -12.39
N LYS A 144 5.54 22.24 -12.00
CA LYS A 144 6.50 21.35 -12.67
C LYS A 144 5.74 20.13 -13.19
N GLU A 145 5.46 20.11 -14.49
CA GLU A 145 5.03 18.88 -15.15
C GLU A 145 6.19 17.89 -15.17
N LYS A 146 5.93 16.68 -14.68
CA LYS A 146 6.91 15.60 -14.63
C LYS A 146 6.44 14.47 -15.55
N GLN A 147 7.05 14.39 -16.73
CA GLN A 147 6.68 13.42 -17.76
C GLN A 147 7.24 12.00 -17.51
N ASP A 148 8.24 11.84 -16.63
CA ASP A 148 8.82 10.54 -16.28
C ASP A 148 9.50 10.58 -14.90
N TYR A 149 9.48 9.46 -14.17
CA TYR A 149 10.19 9.24 -12.92
C TYR A 149 10.40 7.76 -12.60
N VAL A 150 11.33 7.46 -11.70
CA VAL A 150 11.60 6.08 -11.26
C VAL A 150 10.35 5.49 -10.60
N GLY A 151 9.82 4.42 -11.18
CA GLY A 151 8.55 3.80 -10.77
C GLY A 151 7.45 3.90 -11.82
N PHE A 152 7.66 4.69 -12.88
CA PHE A 152 6.77 4.81 -14.02
C PHE A 152 6.93 3.62 -15.00
N HIS A 153 5.97 3.38 -15.91
CA HIS A 153 6.01 2.20 -16.79
C HIS A 153 7.16 2.25 -17.82
N SER A 154 7.60 3.45 -18.22
CA SER A 154 8.78 3.63 -19.10
C SER A 154 10.10 3.53 -18.34
N ARG A 155 10.08 3.79 -17.02
CA ARG A 155 11.25 3.71 -16.14
C ARG A 155 10.91 2.95 -14.85
N PRO A 156 10.70 1.62 -14.95
CA PRO A 156 10.25 0.83 -13.83
C PRO A 156 11.24 0.90 -12.66
N MET A 157 10.70 0.97 -11.43
CA MET A 157 11.52 0.90 -10.23
C MET A 157 12.21 -0.47 -10.16
N THR A 158 13.47 -0.50 -9.72
CA THR A 158 14.19 -1.76 -9.48
C THR A 158 13.95 -2.25 -8.05
N TRP A 159 14.30 -3.51 -7.79
CA TRP A 159 14.20 -4.09 -6.45
C TRP A 159 15.06 -3.36 -5.41
N GLU A 160 16.26 -2.94 -5.81
CA GLU A 160 17.21 -2.21 -4.97
C GLU A 160 16.67 -0.82 -4.62
N SER A 161 16.09 -0.11 -5.60
CA SER A 161 15.48 1.20 -5.37
C SER A 161 14.29 1.12 -4.42
N ILE A 162 13.42 0.10 -4.54
CA ILE A 162 12.31 -0.04 -3.60
C ILE A 162 12.79 -0.41 -2.20
N ILE A 163 13.83 -1.24 -2.05
CA ILE A 163 14.41 -1.54 -0.73
C ILE A 163 14.98 -0.27 -0.08
N GLN A 164 15.64 0.59 -0.85
CA GLN A 164 16.14 1.87 -0.35
C GLN A 164 14.99 2.76 0.14
N LYS A 165 13.96 2.94 -0.69
CA LYS A 165 12.75 3.70 -0.34
C LYS A 165 12.07 3.12 0.91
N TYR A 166 11.88 1.81 0.96
CA TYR A 166 11.28 1.10 2.09
C TYR A 166 12.06 1.36 3.38
N ASN A 167 13.38 1.17 3.37
CA ASN A 167 14.18 1.44 4.56
C ASN A 167 14.12 2.91 4.99
N GLN A 168 14.16 3.85 4.05
CA GLN A 168 14.09 5.28 4.34
C GLN A 168 12.77 5.66 5.03
N LEU A 169 11.62 5.21 4.50
CA LEU A 169 10.30 5.62 5.00
C LEU A 169 9.82 4.82 6.21
N THR A 170 10.34 3.60 6.41
CA THR A 170 9.86 2.73 7.50
C THR A 170 10.79 2.67 8.71
N HIS A 171 12.00 3.25 8.63
CA HIS A 171 12.93 3.22 9.76
C HIS A 171 12.41 3.76 11.11
N PRO A 172 11.49 4.74 11.17
CA PRO A 172 10.96 5.21 12.45
C PRO A 172 9.97 4.24 13.09
N TYR A 173 9.41 3.29 12.31
CA TYR A 173 8.25 2.49 12.72
C TYR A 173 8.54 0.99 12.87
N ALA A 174 9.61 0.49 12.25
CA ALA A 174 9.94 -0.93 12.25
C ALA A 174 11.46 -1.10 12.42
N GLU A 175 11.90 -2.00 13.30
CA GLU A 175 13.32 -2.30 13.47
C GLU A 175 13.90 -3.07 12.26
N ILE A 176 15.24 -3.06 12.12
CA ILE A 176 15.96 -3.72 11.03
C ILE A 176 15.53 -5.19 10.84
N PRO A 177 15.39 -6.03 11.89
CA PRO A 177 14.98 -7.42 11.71
C PRO A 177 13.60 -7.56 11.06
N LEU A 178 12.62 -6.75 11.51
CA LEU A 178 11.27 -6.75 10.95
C LEU A 178 11.27 -6.26 9.50
N ARG A 179 12.02 -5.18 9.20
CA ARG A 179 12.15 -4.67 7.83
C ARG A 179 12.74 -5.72 6.89
N ARG A 180 13.78 -6.44 7.32
CA ARG A 180 14.37 -7.54 6.55
C ARG A 180 13.40 -8.69 6.33
N ALA A 181 12.64 -9.07 7.37
CA ALA A 181 11.64 -10.12 7.28
C ALA A 181 10.54 -9.78 6.26
N ILE A 182 10.06 -8.53 6.25
CA ILE A 182 9.06 -8.07 5.28
C ILE A 182 9.62 -8.07 3.85
N ILE A 183 10.83 -7.55 3.64
CA ILE A 183 11.49 -7.59 2.32
C ILE A 183 11.61 -9.03 1.82
N HIS A 184 12.05 -9.95 2.70
CA HIS A 184 12.18 -11.36 2.35
C HIS A 184 10.84 -12.01 2.03
N ALA A 185 9.79 -11.76 2.84
CA ALA A 185 8.45 -12.27 2.57
C ALA A 185 7.92 -11.79 1.22
N VAL A 186 8.10 -10.51 0.88
CA VAL A 186 7.69 -9.98 -0.43
C VAL A 186 8.56 -10.52 -1.58
N ALA A 187 9.84 -10.79 -1.35
CA ALA A 187 10.70 -11.41 -2.35
C ALA A 187 10.26 -12.85 -2.70
N GLN A 188 9.60 -13.53 -1.76
CA GLN A 188 9.22 -14.95 -1.84
C GLN A 188 7.71 -15.16 -1.95
N LEU A 189 6.94 -14.16 -2.44
CA LEU A 189 5.46 -14.22 -2.49
C LEU A 189 4.91 -15.50 -3.14
N GLU A 190 5.60 -16.02 -4.15
CA GLU A 190 5.26 -17.24 -4.90
C GLU A 190 5.41 -18.53 -4.10
N HIS A 191 6.20 -18.50 -3.02
CA HIS A 191 6.51 -19.66 -2.18
C HIS A 191 5.78 -19.63 -0.84
N MET A 192 5.26 -18.46 -0.43
CA MET A 192 4.55 -18.34 0.84
C MET A 192 3.26 -19.17 0.81
N GLN A 193 3.13 -20.08 1.77
CA GLN A 193 1.88 -20.78 1.99
C GLN A 193 0.92 -19.94 2.83
N ARG A 194 -0.38 -20.16 2.65
CA ARG A 194 -1.48 -19.39 3.29
C ARG A 194 -1.44 -19.37 4.83
N GLN A 195 -0.62 -20.20 5.49
CA GLN A 195 -0.55 -20.34 6.95
C GLN A 195 0.60 -19.58 7.63
N GLU A 196 1.51 -18.94 6.88
CA GLU A 196 2.74 -18.37 7.45
C GLU A 196 2.59 -16.98 8.10
N PHE A 197 1.39 -16.40 8.10
CA PHE A 197 1.09 -15.08 8.69
C PHE A 197 0.43 -15.19 10.08
N GLY A 198 1.00 -16.05 10.95
CA GLY A 198 0.58 -16.25 12.34
C GLY A 198 1.12 -15.20 13.31
#